data_AF-A0A7C7JFH9-F1
#
_entry.id   AF-A0A7C7JFH9-F1
#
_cell.length_a   1.000
_cell.length_b   1.000
_cell.length_c   1.000
_cell.angle_alpha   90.00
_cell.angle_beta   90.00
_cell.angle_gamma   90.00
#
_symmetry.space_group_name_H-M   'P 1'
#
loop_
_entity.id
_entity.type
_entity.pdbx_description
1 polymer ?
#
loop_
_entity_poly.entity_id
_entity_poly.type
_entity_poly.pdbx_seq_one_letter_code
_entity_poly.pdbx_strand_id
1 'polypeptide(L)'
;DATDEDADLLQSRWRNDFQTSDGVEALNNSDKEAFFSGFGAFKLVAKYEDEENPDPDNQYLSIEPIYSAAASVLFSPSLRKDKSDAKQCWQIVRTSRDEIEKEYGVMPTSLNSQVDYFDWNTDTTKDIFIAHYYEVVTKTITEYRFGDYVITTGDGIKDSYGNKISREDLKELRDNNEHKTIRRKTKRVEYALISGDEFLIKSQKMPFKRIPVMPQYGYHSVINGIEYYCGEVRKRRDPQMFTNTFYSSMMEIMAAPQISKPEYTPEQIAKHAGQRARADIDNAAFVMSDPIRNEDGSIAHLGPISQTKPPELGSGLAAAGQLLDSTLTDMAGTGQSTLPSNVAADAVRQINERQDDTFQPLMQNSMQAIKACCEVWIDAAQLLYFSNAKSIRVIASDGSHSQVTTLEYG
;
A
#
# COMPACT_ATOMS: atom_id res chain seq x y z
N ASP A 1 32.95 11.90 -16.41
CA ASP A 1 31.93 12.89 -16.04
C ASP A 1 30.72 12.64 -16.91
N ALA A 2 29.53 12.54 -16.31
CA ALA A 2 28.30 12.37 -17.07
C ALA A 2 28.03 13.66 -17.85
N THR A 3 27.90 13.58 -19.16
CA THR A 3 27.45 14.69 -19.99
C THR A 3 25.94 14.87 -19.84
N ASP A 4 25.41 16.05 -20.15
CA ASP A 4 23.97 16.30 -20.12
C ASP A 4 23.21 15.34 -21.06
N GLU A 5 23.85 14.94 -22.17
CA GLU A 5 23.33 13.94 -23.11
C GLU A 5 23.17 12.54 -22.49
N ASP A 6 24.12 12.11 -21.65
CA ASP A 6 24.03 10.83 -20.93
C ASP A 6 22.88 10.83 -19.93
N ALA A 7 22.65 11.96 -19.26
CA ALA A 7 21.55 12.13 -18.32
C ALA A 7 20.18 12.06 -19.03
N ASP A 8 20.05 12.70 -20.19
CA ASP A 8 18.83 12.65 -20.99
C ASP A 8 18.55 11.26 -21.55
N LEU A 9 19.58 10.53 -21.95
CA LEU A 9 19.47 9.13 -22.39
C LEU A 9 18.96 8.22 -21.25
N LEU A 10 19.55 8.35 -20.06
CA LEU A 10 19.14 7.59 -18.87
C LEU A 10 17.68 7.89 -18.49
N GLN A 11 17.27 9.16 -18.50
CA GLN A 11 15.88 9.54 -18.23
C GLN A 11 14.92 8.95 -19.25
N SER A 12 15.28 9.02 -20.53
CA SER A 12 14.46 8.48 -21.61
C SER A 12 14.31 6.96 -21.52
N ARG A 13 15.35 6.27 -20.99
CA ARG A 13 15.32 4.83 -20.79
C ARG A 13 14.51 4.45 -19.56
N TRP A 14 14.66 5.17 -18.45
CA TRP A 14 13.79 5.02 -17.28
C TRP A 14 12.31 5.17 -17.64
N ARG A 15 11.96 6.19 -18.45
CA ARG A 15 10.59 6.37 -18.94
C ARG A 15 10.09 5.17 -19.75
N ASN A 16 10.95 4.62 -20.61
CA ASN A 16 10.58 3.44 -21.39
C ASN A 16 10.34 2.22 -20.50
N ASP A 17 11.25 1.93 -19.58
CA ASP A 17 11.11 0.81 -18.64
C ASP A 17 9.85 0.99 -17.79
N PHE A 18 9.58 2.21 -17.31
CA PHE A 18 8.39 2.53 -16.51
C PHE A 18 7.07 2.38 -17.29
N GLN A 19 7.03 2.77 -18.57
CA GLN A 19 5.82 2.66 -19.40
C GLN A 19 5.59 1.27 -19.98
N THR A 20 6.67 0.54 -20.30
CA THR A 20 6.60 -0.81 -20.85
C THR A 20 6.26 -1.84 -19.76
N SER A 21 6.66 -1.57 -18.52
CA SER A 21 6.25 -2.36 -17.37
C SER A 21 4.94 -1.85 -16.76
N ASP A 22 4.44 -2.57 -15.76
CA ASP A 22 3.26 -2.19 -14.97
C ASP A 22 3.58 -1.06 -13.97
N GLY A 23 4.54 -0.17 -14.29
CA GLY A 23 5.01 0.89 -13.39
C GLY A 23 3.92 1.86 -12.97
N VAL A 24 2.97 2.18 -13.87
CA VAL A 24 1.81 3.02 -13.55
C VAL A 24 0.90 2.35 -12.53
N GLU A 25 0.61 1.05 -12.72
CA GLU A 25 -0.23 0.30 -11.77
C GLU A 25 0.50 0.09 -10.43
N ALA A 26 1.79 -0.23 -10.48
CA ALA A 26 2.63 -0.39 -9.29
C ALA A 26 2.63 0.88 -8.42
N LEU A 27 2.86 2.04 -9.04
CA LEU A 27 2.83 3.31 -8.34
C LEU A 27 1.43 3.61 -7.78
N ASN A 28 0.39 3.51 -8.61
CA ASN A 28 -0.99 3.75 -8.19
C ASN A 28 -1.42 2.82 -7.03
N ASN A 29 -1.04 1.54 -7.07
CA ASN A 29 -1.34 0.61 -5.99
C ASN A 29 -0.59 0.98 -4.71
N SER A 30 0.69 1.31 -4.82
CA SER A 30 1.50 1.72 -3.66
C SER A 30 1.02 3.03 -3.04
N ASP A 31 0.63 4.02 -3.84
CA ASP A 31 0.01 5.27 -3.39
C ASP A 31 -1.32 4.99 -2.68
N LYS A 32 -2.15 4.13 -3.28
CA LYS A 32 -3.46 3.73 -2.74
C LYS A 32 -3.29 3.05 -1.38
N GLU A 33 -2.41 2.06 -1.27
CA GLU A 33 -2.15 1.36 -0.01
C GLU A 33 -1.55 2.30 1.04
N ALA A 34 -0.59 3.15 0.66
CA ALA A 34 -0.03 4.16 1.55
C ALA A 34 -1.12 5.12 2.08
N PHE A 35 -2.10 5.49 1.25
CA PHE A 35 -3.23 6.32 1.66
C PHE A 35 -4.19 5.60 2.61
N PHE A 36 -4.58 4.37 2.30
CA PHE A 36 -5.58 3.62 3.07
C PHE A 36 -5.00 2.97 4.33
N SER A 37 -3.93 2.17 4.19
CA SER A 37 -3.32 1.41 5.29
C SER A 37 -2.20 2.18 5.99
N GLY A 38 -1.49 3.03 5.25
CA GLY A 38 -0.31 3.76 5.74
C GLY A 38 1.02 3.24 5.20
N PHE A 39 1.01 2.09 4.53
CA PHE A 39 2.20 1.49 3.94
C PHE A 39 1.84 0.77 2.63
N GLY A 40 2.52 1.17 1.57
CA GLY A 40 2.51 0.54 0.26
C GLY A 40 3.92 0.14 -0.14
N ALA A 41 4.08 -0.71 -1.14
CA ALA A 41 5.38 -1.00 -1.73
C ALA A 41 5.24 -1.45 -3.18
N PHE A 42 6.31 -1.30 -3.93
CA PHE A 42 6.46 -1.88 -5.27
C PHE A 42 7.89 -2.40 -5.42
N LYS A 43 8.12 -3.32 -6.35
CA LYS A 43 9.44 -3.93 -6.58
C LYS A 43 9.94 -3.71 -7.98
N LEU A 44 11.26 -3.83 -8.12
CA LEU A 44 11.95 -3.77 -9.40
C LEU A 44 12.56 -5.14 -9.69
N VAL A 45 12.27 -5.70 -10.85
CA VAL A 45 12.64 -7.06 -11.24
C VAL A 45 13.38 -7.01 -12.57
N ALA A 46 14.47 -7.77 -12.69
CA ALA A 46 15.11 -8.00 -13.97
C ALA A 46 14.41 -9.18 -14.66
N LYS A 47 13.81 -8.93 -15.83
CA LYS A 47 13.14 -9.95 -16.66
C LYS A 47 13.90 -10.15 -17.95
N TYR A 48 13.74 -11.33 -18.54
CA TYR A 48 14.24 -11.62 -19.89
C TYR A 48 13.27 -11.03 -20.93
N GLU A 49 13.80 -10.51 -22.05
CA GLU A 49 12.97 -10.00 -23.15
C GLU A 49 12.12 -11.10 -23.79
N ASP A 50 12.66 -12.32 -23.85
CA ASP A 50 11.94 -13.54 -24.23
C ASP A 50 11.89 -14.49 -23.03
N GLU A 51 10.69 -14.71 -22.49
CA GLU A 51 10.46 -15.61 -21.35
C GLU A 51 10.57 -17.09 -21.75
N GLU A 52 10.31 -17.44 -23.02
CA GLU A 52 10.40 -18.81 -23.53
C GLU A 52 11.85 -19.21 -23.85
N ASN A 53 12.67 -18.24 -24.32
CA ASN A 53 14.09 -18.43 -24.58
C ASN A 53 14.94 -17.41 -23.82
N PRO A 54 15.32 -17.70 -22.55
CA PRO A 54 16.03 -16.76 -21.72
C PRO A 54 17.46 -16.54 -22.25
N ASP A 55 17.71 -15.33 -22.77
CA ASP A 55 19.04 -14.86 -23.13
C ASP A 55 19.61 -14.01 -21.97
N PRO A 56 20.73 -14.40 -21.33
CA PRO A 56 21.39 -13.60 -20.31
C PRO A 56 21.72 -12.18 -20.76
N ASP A 57 21.96 -11.97 -22.05
CA ASP A 57 22.25 -10.66 -22.60
C ASP A 57 20.96 -9.85 -22.85
N ASN A 58 19.80 -10.44 -23.12
CA ASN A 58 18.58 -9.67 -23.38
C ASN A 58 17.67 -9.64 -22.15
N GLN A 59 17.97 -8.71 -21.25
CA GLN A 59 17.20 -8.44 -20.05
C GLN A 59 16.76 -6.97 -19.98
N TYR A 60 15.57 -6.75 -19.42
CA TYR A 60 15.04 -5.42 -19.12
C TYR A 60 14.58 -5.34 -17.66
N LEU A 61 14.51 -4.12 -17.15
CA LEU A 61 14.02 -3.83 -15.81
C LEU A 61 12.52 -3.56 -15.86
N SER A 62 11.77 -4.30 -15.05
CA SER A 62 10.33 -4.18 -14.92
C SER A 62 9.95 -3.77 -13.50
N ILE A 63 8.99 -2.85 -13.39
CA ILE A 63 8.43 -2.41 -12.11
C ILE A 63 7.12 -3.18 -11.90
N GLU A 64 7.01 -3.89 -10.78
CA GLU A 64 5.85 -4.70 -10.47
C GLU A 64 5.16 -4.22 -9.18
N PRO A 65 3.81 -4.21 -9.15
CA PRO A 65 3.05 -3.94 -7.93
C PRO A 65 3.33 -5.00 -6.88
N ILE A 66 3.34 -4.59 -5.61
CA ILE A 66 3.15 -5.51 -4.48
C ILE A 66 1.81 -5.17 -3.85
N TYR A 67 0.90 -6.13 -3.87
CA TYR A 67 -0.38 -5.99 -3.21
C TYR A 67 -0.27 -6.37 -1.73
N SER A 68 -1.08 -5.70 -0.91
CA SER A 68 -1.14 -5.86 0.54
C SER A 68 0.22 -5.70 1.21
N ALA A 69 1.02 -4.73 0.76
CA ALA A 69 2.40 -4.52 1.21
C ALA A 69 2.52 -4.40 2.74
N ALA A 70 1.52 -3.83 3.40
CA ALA A 70 1.49 -3.69 4.86
C ALA A 70 1.47 -5.03 5.61
N ALA A 71 1.01 -6.10 4.98
CA ALA A 71 0.98 -7.45 5.53
C ALA A 71 2.02 -8.39 4.90
N SER A 72 2.42 -8.11 3.65
CA SER A 72 3.32 -8.98 2.89
C SER A 72 4.79 -8.57 2.99
N VAL A 73 5.12 -7.29 3.18
CA VAL A 73 6.51 -6.81 3.11
C VAL A 73 7.06 -6.48 4.49
N LEU A 74 8.18 -7.11 4.83
CA LEU A 74 8.87 -6.93 6.10
C LEU A 74 10.34 -6.60 5.85
N PHE A 75 10.76 -5.42 6.31
CA PHE A 75 12.16 -5.01 6.25
C PHE A 75 12.89 -5.28 7.57
N SER A 76 14.19 -5.56 7.48
CA SER A 76 15.06 -5.53 8.65
C SER A 76 15.08 -4.12 9.29
N PRO A 77 15.36 -4.01 10.61
CA PRO A 77 15.47 -2.73 11.30
C PRO A 77 16.37 -1.75 10.54
N SER A 78 15.86 -0.54 10.35
CA SER A 78 16.43 0.49 9.49
C SER A 78 16.05 1.86 10.04
N LEU A 79 16.99 2.79 10.00
CA LEU A 79 16.82 4.15 10.49
C LEU A 79 16.21 5.06 9.42
N ARG A 80 16.49 4.78 8.14
CA ARG A 80 16.02 5.61 7.04
C ARG A 80 14.64 5.18 6.59
N LYS A 81 13.84 6.18 6.23
CA LYS A 81 12.49 5.99 5.72
C LYS A 81 12.47 5.22 4.40
N ASP A 82 13.44 5.47 3.52
CA ASP A 82 13.54 4.79 2.23
C ASP A 82 14.03 3.33 2.35
N LYS A 83 14.43 2.89 3.55
CA LYS A 83 14.99 1.56 3.81
C LYS A 83 16.28 1.27 3.04
N SER A 84 17.04 2.30 2.64
CA SER A 84 18.34 2.14 1.97
C SER A 84 19.41 1.42 2.80
N ASP A 85 19.25 1.46 4.13
CA ASP A 85 20.13 0.84 5.11
C ASP A 85 19.67 -0.55 5.55
N ALA A 86 18.48 -1.00 5.10
CA ALA A 86 18.00 -2.34 5.38
C ALA A 86 18.91 -3.40 4.74
N LYS A 87 19.23 -4.44 5.52
CA LYS A 87 20.06 -5.56 5.07
C LYS A 87 19.23 -6.71 4.51
N GLN A 88 18.02 -6.89 5.01
CA GLN A 88 17.13 -7.98 4.64
C GLN A 88 15.74 -7.44 4.36
N CYS A 89 15.06 -8.06 3.40
CA CYS A 89 13.64 -7.82 3.12
C CYS A 89 12.97 -9.15 2.79
N TRP A 90 11.78 -9.32 3.32
CA TRP A 90 10.93 -10.48 3.13
C TRP A 90 9.64 -10.00 2.49
N GLN A 91 9.31 -10.55 1.33
CA GLN A 91 8.01 -10.38 0.71
C GLN A 91 7.28 -11.72 0.78
N ILE A 92 6.27 -11.79 1.65
CA ILE A 92 5.41 -12.94 1.87
C ILE A 92 4.31 -12.94 0.82
N VAL A 93 4.17 -14.03 0.09
CA VAL A 93 3.16 -14.23 -0.95
C VAL A 93 2.31 -15.43 -0.59
N ARG A 94 1.00 -15.29 -0.74
CA ARG A 94 0.05 -16.40 -0.63
C ARG A 94 -0.01 -17.12 -1.98
N THR A 95 0.23 -18.43 -1.99
CA THR A 95 0.17 -19.26 -3.19
C THR A 95 -0.55 -20.57 -2.89
N SER A 96 -0.94 -21.29 -3.95
CA SER A 96 -1.49 -22.63 -3.82
C SER A 96 -0.37 -23.64 -3.55
N ARG A 97 -0.59 -24.57 -2.61
CA ARG A 97 0.33 -25.68 -2.34
C ARG A 97 0.52 -26.56 -3.56
N ASP A 98 -0.57 -26.91 -4.24
CA ASP A 98 -0.57 -27.84 -5.38
C ASP A 98 0.26 -27.30 -6.55
N GLU A 99 0.36 -25.98 -6.72
CA GLU A 99 1.15 -25.35 -7.78
C GLU A 99 2.64 -25.39 -7.48
N ILE A 100 3.02 -25.04 -6.25
CA ILE A 100 4.42 -25.08 -5.79
C ILE A 100 4.95 -26.52 -5.78
N GLU A 101 4.13 -27.49 -5.38
CA GLU A 101 4.51 -28.92 -5.44
C GLU A 101 4.78 -29.39 -6.88
N LYS A 102 4.00 -28.92 -7.85
CA LYS A 102 4.22 -29.25 -9.27
C LYS A 102 5.46 -28.56 -9.85
N GLU A 103 5.69 -27.31 -9.49
CA GLU A 103 6.78 -26.50 -10.03
C GLU A 103 8.15 -26.94 -9.48
N TYR A 104 8.24 -27.14 -8.16
CA TYR A 104 9.51 -27.43 -7.48
C TYR A 104 9.68 -28.91 -7.10
N GLY A 105 8.63 -29.73 -7.16
CA GLY A 105 8.69 -31.16 -6.82
C GLY A 105 8.93 -31.44 -5.33
N VAL A 106 8.75 -30.44 -4.46
CA VAL A 106 8.95 -30.52 -3.00
C VAL A 106 7.62 -30.20 -2.32
N MET A 107 7.32 -30.88 -1.21
CA MET A 107 6.15 -30.58 -0.37
C MET A 107 6.43 -29.33 0.47
N PRO A 108 5.83 -28.16 0.16
CA PRO A 108 6.15 -26.91 0.84
C PRO A 108 5.43 -26.83 2.19
N THR A 109 6.15 -26.31 3.19
CA THR A 109 5.57 -25.93 4.48
C THR A 109 5.23 -24.44 4.45
N SER A 110 4.08 -24.06 5.00
CA SER A 110 3.68 -22.65 5.06
C SER A 110 4.57 -21.88 6.03
N LEU A 111 5.02 -20.69 5.63
CA LEU A 111 5.61 -19.73 6.55
C LEU A 111 4.54 -19.31 7.57
N ASN A 112 4.90 -19.24 8.85
CA ASN A 112 4.00 -18.72 9.89
C ASN A 112 3.88 -17.19 9.73
N SER A 113 3.00 -16.74 8.85
CA SER A 113 2.64 -15.35 8.71
C SER A 113 1.47 -15.07 9.66
N GLN A 114 1.65 -14.19 10.64
CA GLN A 114 0.56 -13.73 11.52
C GLN A 114 -0.31 -12.70 10.78
N VAL A 115 -0.81 -13.04 9.60
CA VAL A 115 -1.71 -12.19 8.81
C VAL A 115 -3.15 -12.52 9.20
N ASP A 116 -3.48 -12.27 10.47
CA ASP A 116 -4.77 -12.69 11.02
C ASP A 116 -5.63 -11.48 11.33
N TYR A 117 -6.47 -11.05 10.39
CA TYR A 117 -7.50 -10.04 10.66
C TYR A 117 -8.82 -10.20 9.87
N PHE A 118 -8.91 -11.00 8.81
CA PHE A 118 -10.17 -11.18 8.07
C PHE A 118 -10.26 -12.56 7.41
N ASP A 119 -10.86 -13.52 8.10
CA ASP A 119 -11.24 -14.83 7.58
C ASP A 119 -12.59 -14.72 6.86
N TRP A 120 -12.54 -14.40 5.57
CA TRP A 120 -13.61 -14.81 4.66
C TRP A 120 -13.23 -16.21 4.17
N ASN A 121 -14.21 -17.09 4.00
CA ASN A 121 -14.13 -18.54 3.69
C ASN A 121 -13.37 -18.94 2.39
N THR A 122 -12.47 -18.09 1.88
CA THR A 122 -11.49 -18.35 0.83
C THR A 122 -10.16 -18.89 1.37
N ASP A 123 -9.90 -18.84 2.69
CA ASP A 123 -8.79 -19.53 3.36
C ASP A 123 -8.99 -21.04 3.33
N THR A 124 -8.66 -21.63 2.18
CA THR A 124 -8.67 -23.09 2.03
C THR A 124 -7.39 -23.65 2.64
N THR A 125 -7.45 -24.86 3.22
CA THR A 125 -6.27 -25.62 3.72
C THR A 125 -5.20 -25.91 2.65
N LYS A 126 -5.43 -25.48 1.41
CA LYS A 126 -4.52 -25.60 0.26
C LYS A 126 -3.60 -24.38 0.11
N ASP A 127 -3.93 -23.26 0.74
CA ASP A 127 -3.14 -22.05 0.59
C ASP A 127 -1.97 -22.08 1.56
N ILE A 128 -0.81 -21.65 1.07
CA ILE A 128 0.43 -21.57 1.82
C ILE A 128 1.04 -20.19 1.63
N PHE A 129 1.85 -19.78 2.60
CA PHE A 129 2.66 -18.58 2.51
C PHE A 129 4.10 -18.95 2.19
N ILE A 130 4.63 -18.38 1.12
CA ILE A 130 6.04 -18.46 0.74
C ILE A 130 6.66 -17.06 0.86
N ALA A 131 7.98 -16.98 1.00
CA ALA A 131 8.68 -15.70 1.10
C ALA A 131 9.74 -15.55 0.01
N HIS A 132 9.65 -14.45 -0.73
CA HIS A 132 10.76 -13.90 -1.49
C HIS A 132 11.70 -13.18 -0.51
N TYR A 133 12.91 -13.72 -0.36
CA TYR A 133 13.92 -13.20 0.55
C TYR A 133 15.03 -12.48 -0.21
N TYR A 134 15.30 -11.24 0.19
CA TYR A 134 16.36 -10.42 -0.35
C TYR A 134 17.38 -10.08 0.74
N GLU A 135 18.67 -10.32 0.48
CA GLU A 135 19.75 -10.00 1.41
C GLU A 135 20.87 -9.18 0.76
N VAL A 136 21.32 -8.13 1.43
CA VAL A 136 22.44 -7.29 0.99
C VAL A 136 23.74 -7.81 1.59
N VAL A 137 24.54 -8.48 0.77
CA VAL A 137 25.87 -8.98 1.14
C VAL A 137 26.93 -7.95 0.75
N THR A 138 27.72 -7.50 1.73
CA THR A 138 28.86 -6.61 1.46
C THR A 138 30.12 -7.45 1.24
N LYS A 139 30.68 -7.41 0.03
CA LYS A 139 31.95 -8.08 -0.31
C LYS A 139 33.06 -7.04 -0.46
N THR A 140 34.21 -7.31 0.14
CA THR A 140 35.44 -6.52 -0.08
C THR A 140 36.14 -7.03 -1.33
N ILE A 141 36.10 -6.25 -2.40
CA ILE A 141 36.82 -6.50 -3.64
C ILE A 141 38.17 -5.78 -3.55
N THR A 142 39.25 -6.48 -3.89
CA THR A 142 40.58 -5.88 -3.97
C THR A 142 40.98 -5.77 -5.43
N GLU A 143 41.13 -4.55 -5.92
CA GLU A 143 41.60 -4.22 -7.26
C GLU A 143 43.13 -4.05 -7.21
N TYR A 144 43.85 -4.77 -8.07
CA TYR A 144 45.27 -4.58 -8.32
C TYR A 144 45.41 -3.90 -9.67
N ARG A 145 45.86 -2.64 -9.68
CA ARG A 145 46.12 -1.90 -10.92
C ARG A 145 47.60 -1.99 -11.28
N PHE A 146 47.88 -2.58 -12.44
CA PHE A 146 49.19 -2.71 -13.07
C PHE A 146 49.18 -1.85 -14.36
N GLY A 147 49.46 -0.55 -14.25
CA GLY A 147 49.29 0.36 -15.39
C GLY A 147 47.83 0.40 -15.88
N ASP A 148 47.59 0.02 -17.14
CA ASP A 148 46.25 -0.08 -17.76
C ASP A 148 45.52 -1.41 -17.47
N TYR A 149 46.21 -2.38 -16.86
CA TYR A 149 45.68 -3.70 -16.56
C TYR A 149 45.14 -3.76 -15.12
N VAL A 150 43.86 -4.10 -14.94
CA VAL A 150 43.20 -4.11 -13.63
C VAL A 150 42.74 -5.53 -13.31
N ILE A 151 43.39 -6.14 -12.33
CA ILE A 151 42.99 -7.46 -11.86
C ILE A 151 42.14 -7.31 -10.61
N THR A 152 40.92 -7.82 -10.67
CA THR A 152 39.97 -7.73 -9.57
C THR A 152 39.88 -9.06 -8.83
N THR A 153 40.16 -9.04 -7.53
CA THR A 153 40.10 -10.22 -6.66
C THR A 153 38.94 -10.09 -5.66
N GLY A 154 37.99 -11.01 -5.70
CA GLY A 154 36.88 -11.08 -4.73
C GLY A 154 35.68 -11.92 -5.15
N ASP A 155 35.47 -12.14 -6.45
CA ASP A 155 34.37 -12.96 -6.99
C ASP A 155 34.88 -13.82 -8.17
N GLY A 156 36.01 -14.51 -7.91
CA GLY A 156 36.97 -14.96 -8.92
C GLY A 156 38.05 -13.89 -9.14
N ILE A 157 39.28 -14.32 -9.47
CA ILE A 157 40.31 -13.39 -9.95
C ILE A 157 39.99 -13.16 -11.42
N LYS A 158 39.56 -11.95 -11.78
CA LYS A 158 39.21 -11.60 -13.15
C LYS A 158 40.10 -10.52 -13.70
N ASP A 159 40.48 -10.68 -14.96
CA ASP A 159 41.15 -9.68 -15.77
C ASP A 159 40.22 -8.51 -16.16
N SER A 160 40.78 -7.40 -16.66
CA SER A 160 40.09 -6.27 -17.33
C SER A 160 39.10 -6.74 -18.40
N TYR A 161 39.34 -7.89 -19.03
CA TYR A 161 38.46 -8.51 -20.03
C TYR A 161 37.51 -9.60 -19.49
N GLY A 162 37.44 -9.78 -18.16
CA GLY A 162 36.52 -10.73 -17.51
C GLY A 162 36.98 -12.19 -17.45
N ASN A 163 38.16 -12.51 -18.00
CA ASN A 163 38.76 -13.85 -17.96
C ASN A 163 39.19 -14.23 -16.54
N LYS A 164 38.90 -15.47 -16.11
CA LYS A 164 39.36 -16.01 -14.81
C LYS A 164 40.86 -16.28 -14.86
N ILE A 165 41.64 -15.54 -14.07
CA ILE A 165 43.09 -15.77 -13.88
C ILE A 165 43.29 -16.68 -12.65
N SER A 166 44.33 -17.52 -12.65
CA SER A 166 44.63 -18.35 -11.48
C SER A 166 45.28 -17.55 -10.35
N ARG A 167 45.30 -18.11 -9.14
CA ARG A 167 45.94 -17.46 -7.97
C ARG A 167 47.47 -17.42 -8.09
N GLU A 168 48.05 -18.27 -8.94
CA GLU A 168 49.48 -18.37 -9.18
C GLU A 168 49.94 -17.28 -10.16
N ASP A 169 49.20 -17.08 -11.25
CA ASP A 169 49.46 -16.00 -12.22
C ASP A 169 49.38 -14.60 -11.57
N LEU A 170 48.44 -14.41 -10.63
CA LEU A 170 48.33 -13.16 -9.86
C LEU A 170 49.57 -12.89 -9.00
N LYS A 171 50.20 -13.94 -8.45
CA LYS A 171 51.43 -13.79 -7.65
C LYS A 171 52.60 -13.41 -8.52
N GLU A 172 52.76 -14.06 -9.68
CA GLU A 172 53.84 -13.75 -10.63
C GLU A 172 53.73 -12.31 -11.17
N LEU A 173 52.52 -11.84 -11.48
CA LEU A 173 52.27 -10.45 -11.88
C LEU A 173 52.56 -9.44 -10.76
N ARG A 174 52.27 -9.82 -9.50
CA ARG A 174 52.52 -8.96 -8.34
C ARG A 174 54.01 -8.80 -8.00
N ASP A 175 54.79 -9.84 -8.25
CA ASP A 175 56.23 -9.85 -7.96
C ASP A 175 57.04 -9.19 -9.10
N ASN A 176 56.52 -9.19 -10.34
CA ASN A 176 57.19 -8.59 -11.50
C ASN A 176 56.88 -7.11 -11.75
N ASN A 177 55.71 -6.60 -11.34
CA ASN A 177 55.26 -5.23 -11.64
C ASN A 177 54.91 -4.40 -10.39
N GLU A 178 55.20 -3.09 -10.41
CA GLU A 178 54.68 -2.15 -9.42
C GLU A 178 53.14 -2.10 -9.51
N HIS A 179 52.48 -2.38 -8.38
CA HIS A 179 51.03 -2.45 -8.31
C HIS A 179 50.48 -1.47 -7.28
N LYS A 180 49.37 -0.81 -7.65
CA LYS A 180 48.55 -0.07 -6.68
C LYS A 180 47.39 -0.97 -6.25
N THR A 181 47.31 -1.25 -4.96
CA THR A 181 46.19 -2.00 -4.37
C THR A 181 45.10 -1.03 -3.93
N ILE A 182 43.93 -1.12 -4.54
CA ILE A 182 42.74 -0.37 -4.13
C ILE A 182 41.74 -1.38 -3.56
N ARG A 183 41.40 -1.24 -2.28
CA ARG A 183 40.37 -2.06 -1.64
C ARG A 183 39.03 -1.33 -1.75
N ARG A 184 38.08 -1.90 -2.49
CA ARG A 184 36.73 -1.36 -2.68
C ARG A 184 35.71 -2.27 -2.00
N LYS A 185 34.82 -1.70 -1.19
CA LYS A 185 33.67 -2.43 -0.66
C LYS A 185 32.54 -2.33 -1.68
N THR A 186 32.05 -3.47 -2.15
CA THR A 186 30.94 -3.53 -3.10
C THR A 186 29.80 -4.30 -2.45
N LYS A 187 28.60 -3.69 -2.44
CA LYS A 187 27.37 -4.33 -1.99
C LYS A 187 26.75 -5.11 -3.15
N ARG A 188 26.14 -6.25 -2.85
CA ARG A 188 25.38 -7.05 -3.81
C ARG A 188 24.13 -7.61 -3.14
N VAL A 189 23.06 -7.72 -3.90
CA VAL A 189 21.82 -8.35 -3.45
C VAL A 189 21.81 -9.82 -3.86
N GLU A 190 21.50 -10.66 -2.91
CA GLU A 190 21.22 -12.08 -3.08
C GLU A 190 19.72 -12.32 -2.89
N TYR A 191 19.13 -13.11 -3.77
CA TYR A 191 17.70 -13.45 -3.77
C TYR A 191 17.51 -14.95 -3.51
N ALA A 192 16.58 -15.31 -2.65
CA ALA A 192 16.19 -16.68 -2.41
C ALA A 192 14.66 -16.81 -2.30
N LEU A 193 14.12 -17.96 -2.69
CA LEU A 193 12.72 -18.30 -2.45
C LEU A 193 12.64 -19.29 -1.29
N ILE A 194 11.93 -18.92 -0.23
CA ILE A 194 11.91 -19.64 1.03
C ILE A 194 10.49 -20.17 1.30
N SER A 195 10.40 -21.46 1.59
CA SER A 195 9.26 -22.09 2.25
C SER A 195 9.55 -22.22 3.75
N GLY A 196 8.54 -22.51 4.58
CA GLY A 196 8.70 -22.57 6.04
C GLY A 196 9.77 -23.54 6.55
N ASP A 197 10.17 -24.53 5.76
CA ASP A 197 11.17 -25.54 6.13
C ASP A 197 12.44 -25.47 5.26
N GLU A 198 12.30 -25.20 3.95
CA GLU A 198 13.41 -25.29 2.99
C GLU A 198 13.49 -24.10 2.01
N PHE A 199 14.67 -23.94 1.40
CA PHE A 199 14.88 -23.02 0.28
C PHE A 199 14.45 -23.68 -1.04
N LEU A 200 13.36 -23.19 -1.63
CA LEU A 200 12.89 -23.62 -2.95
C LEU A 200 13.86 -23.19 -4.06
N ILE A 201 14.34 -21.94 -3.98
CA ILE A 201 15.39 -21.41 -4.83
C ILE A 201 16.55 -20.95 -3.94
N LYS A 202 17.72 -21.57 -4.13
CA LYS A 202 18.96 -21.19 -3.44
C LYS A 202 19.40 -19.78 -3.87
N SER A 203 20.15 -19.10 -2.99
CA SER A 203 20.67 -17.75 -3.20
C SER A 203 21.22 -17.52 -4.62
N GLN A 204 20.54 -16.66 -5.38
CA GLN A 204 20.95 -16.19 -6.71
C GLN A 204 21.41 -14.73 -6.64
N LYS A 205 22.45 -14.40 -7.41
CA LYS A 205 22.99 -13.04 -7.48
C LYS A 205 22.10 -12.18 -8.37
N MET A 206 21.65 -11.04 -7.85
CA MET A 206 20.87 -10.06 -8.60
C MET A 206 21.74 -8.87 -9.04
N PRO A 207 21.35 -8.12 -10.08
CA PRO A 207 22.09 -6.95 -10.58
C PRO A 207 22.03 -5.74 -9.63
N PHE A 208 21.28 -5.82 -8.52
CA PHE A 208 21.07 -4.71 -7.59
C PHE A 208 22.15 -4.61 -6.50
N LYS A 209 22.47 -3.38 -6.07
CA LYS A 209 23.34 -3.09 -4.90
C LYS A 209 22.55 -2.80 -3.62
N ARG A 210 21.25 -2.51 -3.75
CA ARG A 210 20.27 -2.22 -2.69
C ARG A 210 19.03 -3.09 -2.93
N ILE A 211 18.31 -3.43 -1.86
CA ILE A 211 17.08 -4.23 -1.93
C ILE A 211 16.11 -3.62 -2.96
N PRO A 212 15.62 -4.40 -3.94
CA PRO A 212 14.80 -3.89 -5.03
C PRO A 212 13.31 -3.80 -4.67
N VAL A 213 13.00 -3.48 -3.41
CA VAL A 213 11.64 -3.26 -2.92
C VAL A 213 11.58 -1.85 -2.35
N MET A 214 10.73 -1.00 -2.93
CA MET A 214 10.59 0.40 -2.57
C MET A 214 9.39 0.58 -1.66
N PRO A 215 9.60 0.97 -0.38
CA PRO A 215 8.52 1.23 0.53
C PRO A 215 7.97 2.64 0.30
N GLN A 216 6.66 2.74 0.37
CA GLN A 216 5.93 4.00 0.32
C GLN A 216 5.10 4.16 1.59
N TYR A 217 5.19 5.36 2.18
CA TYR A 217 4.54 5.66 3.44
C TYR A 217 3.45 6.70 3.30
N GLY A 218 2.36 6.51 4.03
CA GLY A 218 1.31 7.49 4.27
C GLY A 218 1.84 8.64 5.15
N TYR A 219 1.51 8.63 6.43
CA TYR A 219 2.22 9.40 7.43
C TYR A 219 3.26 8.50 8.09
N HIS A 220 4.49 8.99 8.29
CA HIS A 220 5.58 8.22 8.88
C HIS A 220 6.29 9.06 9.96
N SER A 221 6.47 8.49 11.14
CA SER A 221 7.24 9.06 12.24
C SER A 221 7.98 7.95 12.99
N VAL A 222 9.14 8.27 13.58
CA VAL A 222 9.91 7.34 14.41
C VAL A 222 9.92 7.88 15.82
N ILE A 223 9.34 7.11 16.76
CA ILE A 223 9.28 7.45 18.18
C ILE A 223 9.96 6.32 18.95
N ASN A 224 10.98 6.65 19.76
CA ASN A 224 11.74 5.67 20.55
C ASN A 224 12.37 4.53 19.71
N GLY A 225 12.75 4.81 18.46
CA GLY A 225 13.31 3.80 17.55
C GLY A 225 12.28 2.81 17.00
N ILE A 226 11.00 2.98 17.33
CA ILE A 226 9.88 2.25 16.75
C ILE A 226 9.28 3.13 15.65
N GLU A 227 9.13 2.53 14.48
CA GLU A 227 8.53 3.18 13.33
C GLU A 227 7.00 3.12 13.44
N TYR A 228 6.37 4.29 13.38
CA TYR A 228 4.92 4.43 13.34
C TYR A 228 4.53 5.00 11.99
N TYR A 229 3.66 4.27 11.30
CA TYR A 229 3.03 4.75 10.09
C TYR A 229 1.51 4.59 10.16
N CYS A 230 0.81 5.45 9.45
CA CYS A 230 -0.64 5.36 9.31
C CYS A 230 -1.13 5.99 8.02
N GLY A 231 -2.21 5.44 7.48
CA GLY A 231 -2.97 6.04 6.40
C GLY A 231 -3.89 7.15 6.90
N GLU A 232 -4.46 7.90 5.96
CA GLU A 232 -5.43 8.96 6.23
C GLU A 232 -6.72 8.40 6.84
N VAL A 233 -7.14 7.21 6.42
CA VAL A 233 -8.36 6.55 6.93
C VAL A 233 -8.29 6.25 8.42
N ARG A 234 -7.10 6.05 9.00
CA ARG A 234 -6.95 5.81 10.45
C ARG A 234 -7.49 6.99 11.28
N LYS A 235 -7.27 8.22 10.83
CA LYS A 235 -7.78 9.43 11.51
C LYS A 235 -9.30 9.55 11.38
N ARG A 236 -9.87 9.07 10.27
CA ARG A 236 -11.30 9.12 9.95
C ARG A 236 -12.13 8.00 10.59
N ARG A 237 -11.49 6.91 11.01
CA ARG A 237 -12.18 5.73 11.56
C ARG A 237 -13.04 6.04 12.78
N ASP A 238 -12.54 6.85 13.71
CA ASP A 238 -13.23 7.11 14.97
C ASP A 238 -14.53 7.92 14.79
N PRO A 239 -14.53 9.08 14.09
CA PRO A 239 -15.75 9.77 13.71
C PRO A 239 -16.75 8.89 12.95
N GLN A 240 -16.26 8.07 12.00
CA GLN A 240 -17.12 7.18 11.24
C GLN A 240 -17.81 6.12 12.11
N MET A 241 -17.11 5.54 13.10
CA MET A 241 -17.72 4.59 14.04
C MET A 241 -18.80 5.25 14.89
N PHE A 242 -18.58 6.50 15.31
CA PHE A 242 -19.58 7.25 16.06
C PHE A 242 -20.81 7.56 15.21
N THR A 243 -20.62 7.95 13.95
CA THR A 243 -21.71 8.13 12.98
C THR A 243 -22.48 6.85 12.71
N ASN A 244 -21.81 5.71 12.57
CA ASN A 244 -22.46 4.40 12.42
C ASN A 244 -23.32 4.05 13.66
N THR A 245 -22.83 4.39 14.85
CA THR A 245 -23.56 4.22 16.12
C THR A 245 -24.78 5.14 16.16
N PHE A 246 -24.63 6.40 15.74
CA PHE A 246 -25.71 7.36 15.66
C PHE A 246 -26.84 6.87 14.73
N TYR A 247 -26.50 6.43 13.51
CA TYR A 247 -27.48 5.86 12.58
C TYR A 247 -28.16 4.62 13.15
N SER A 248 -27.43 3.76 13.86
CA SER A 248 -28.01 2.57 14.51
C SER A 248 -29.01 2.96 15.61
N SER A 249 -28.67 3.96 16.43
CA SER A 249 -29.59 4.48 17.47
C SER A 249 -30.84 5.14 16.87
N MET A 250 -30.70 5.84 15.74
CA MET A 250 -31.83 6.44 15.04
C MET A 250 -32.75 5.38 14.44
N MET A 251 -32.18 4.29 13.90
CA MET A 251 -32.94 3.14 13.43
C MET A 251 -33.73 2.47 14.55
N GLU A 252 -33.18 2.36 15.76
CA GLU A 252 -33.91 1.83 16.93
C GLU A 252 -35.12 2.71 17.29
N ILE A 253 -34.94 4.04 17.31
CA ILE A 253 -36.03 5.00 17.56
C ILE A 253 -37.11 4.91 16.47
N MET A 254 -36.70 4.82 15.20
CA MET A 254 -37.62 4.70 14.07
C MET A 254 -38.36 3.35 14.03
N ALA A 255 -37.71 2.26 14.45
CA ALA A 255 -38.30 0.93 14.53
C ALA A 255 -39.31 0.79 15.68
N ALA A 256 -39.19 1.62 16.72
CA ALA A 256 -40.15 1.64 17.80
C ALA A 256 -41.55 2.10 17.31
N PRO A 257 -42.65 1.66 17.96
CA PRO A 257 -44.00 2.04 17.55
C PRO A 257 -44.20 3.57 17.54
N GLN A 258 -44.46 4.13 16.36
CA GLN A 258 -44.65 5.58 16.15
C GLN A 258 -46.06 6.08 16.49
N ILE A 259 -46.96 5.18 16.89
CA ILE A 259 -48.35 5.51 17.19
C ILE A 259 -48.47 5.76 18.70
N SER A 260 -48.97 6.93 19.07
CA SER A 260 -49.32 7.25 20.46
C SER A 260 -50.39 6.29 20.96
N LYS A 261 -50.12 5.58 22.05
CA LYS A 261 -51.06 4.63 22.65
C LYS A 261 -51.74 5.26 23.85
N PRO A 262 -53.07 5.46 23.83
CA PRO A 262 -53.77 6.03 24.97
C PRO A 262 -53.96 4.97 26.07
N GLU A 263 -53.61 5.34 27.30
CA GLU A 263 -53.68 4.50 28.50
C GLU A 263 -55.01 4.76 29.23
N TYR A 264 -55.72 3.68 29.55
CA TYR A 264 -56.99 3.72 30.29
C TYR A 264 -56.97 2.69 31.40
N THR A 265 -57.84 2.85 32.39
CA THR A 265 -58.08 1.80 33.37
C THR A 265 -58.85 0.62 32.75
N PRO A 266 -58.72 -0.60 33.31
CA PRO A 266 -59.48 -1.77 32.86
C PRO A 266 -61.00 -1.53 32.83
N GLU A 267 -61.53 -0.77 33.80
CA GLU A 267 -62.96 -0.46 33.92
C GLU A 267 -63.50 0.38 32.75
N GLN A 268 -62.68 1.28 32.19
CA GLN A 268 -63.07 2.15 31.08
C GLN A 268 -63.09 1.42 29.72
N ILE A 269 -62.32 0.32 29.58
CA ILE A 269 -62.11 -0.39 28.30
C ILE A 269 -62.90 -1.69 28.20
N ALA A 270 -63.28 -2.33 29.31
CA ALA A 270 -63.80 -3.71 29.31
C ALA A 270 -64.93 -3.98 28.29
N LYS A 271 -65.83 -3.03 28.04
CA LYS A 271 -66.93 -3.19 27.08
C LYS A 271 -66.57 -2.85 25.63
N HIS A 272 -65.55 -2.02 25.42
CA HIS A 272 -65.19 -1.47 24.10
C HIS A 272 -63.82 -1.97 23.61
N ALA A 273 -63.22 -2.95 24.30
CA ALA A 273 -61.89 -3.49 24.02
C ALA A 273 -61.76 -4.03 22.59
N GLY A 274 -62.75 -4.79 22.11
CA GLY A 274 -62.74 -5.36 20.76
C GLY A 274 -62.88 -4.31 19.66
N GLN A 275 -63.75 -3.30 19.87
CA GLN A 275 -63.94 -2.18 18.93
C GLN A 275 -62.67 -1.35 18.81
N ARG A 276 -61.95 -1.13 19.92
CA ARG A 276 -60.69 -0.38 19.95
C ARG A 276 -59.52 -1.13 19.36
N ALA A 277 -59.39 -2.43 19.64
CA ALA A 277 -58.30 -3.25 19.12
C ALA A 277 -58.32 -3.36 17.59
N ARG A 278 -59.50 -3.25 16.97
CA ARG A 278 -59.69 -3.30 15.52
C ARG A 278 -59.95 -1.94 14.88
N ALA A 279 -59.96 -0.86 15.65
CA ALA A 279 -60.31 0.46 15.16
C ALA A 279 -59.42 0.90 13.98
N ASP A 280 -58.13 0.56 14.03
CA ASP A 280 -57.16 0.85 12.96
C ASP A 280 -57.35 -0.01 11.71
N ILE A 281 -57.92 -1.22 11.84
CA ILE A 281 -58.18 -2.16 10.74
C ILE A 281 -59.52 -1.84 10.07
N ASP A 282 -60.55 -1.59 10.89
CA ASP A 282 -61.92 -1.39 10.45
C ASP A 282 -62.23 0.08 10.11
N ASN A 283 -61.26 0.99 10.31
CA ASN A 283 -61.37 2.44 10.12
C ASN A 283 -62.66 3.01 10.76
N ALA A 284 -62.88 2.67 12.03
CA ALA A 284 -64.12 2.99 12.73
C ALA A 284 -64.33 4.51 12.85
N ALA A 285 -65.51 5.00 12.47
CA ALA A 285 -65.85 6.43 12.48
C ALA A 285 -65.80 7.07 13.88
N PHE A 286 -65.96 6.28 14.94
CA PHE A 286 -65.83 6.72 16.31
C PHE A 286 -65.40 5.57 17.23
N VAL A 287 -64.78 5.94 18.34
CA VAL A 287 -64.29 5.02 19.35
C VAL A 287 -64.84 5.43 20.72
N MET A 288 -65.54 4.53 21.39
CA MET A 288 -66.16 4.82 22.70
C MET A 288 -65.24 4.42 23.87
N SER A 289 -65.40 5.09 25.01
CA SER A 289 -64.80 4.73 26.31
C SER A 289 -65.76 5.07 27.44
N ASP A 290 -65.85 4.21 28.43
CA ASP A 290 -66.71 4.44 29.59
C ASP A 290 -66.05 5.42 30.59
N PRO A 291 -66.81 6.26 31.32
CA PRO A 291 -66.28 7.11 32.39
C PRO A 291 -65.92 6.31 33.64
N ILE A 292 -64.89 6.74 34.38
CA ILE A 292 -64.63 6.23 35.74
C ILE A 292 -65.68 6.81 36.67
N ARG A 293 -66.28 5.97 37.53
CA ARG A 293 -67.30 6.38 38.50
C ARG A 293 -66.77 6.21 39.92
N ASN A 294 -67.02 7.19 40.78
CA ASN A 294 -66.80 7.04 42.23
C ASN A 294 -67.87 6.12 42.85
N GLU A 295 -67.69 5.68 44.09
CA GLU A 295 -68.68 4.86 44.83
C GLU A 295 -70.08 5.52 44.90
N ASP A 296 -70.15 6.85 44.84
CA ASP A 296 -71.40 7.64 44.80
C ASP A 296 -72.05 7.75 43.40
N GLY A 297 -71.50 7.10 42.38
CA GLY A 297 -72.02 7.10 41.01
C GLY A 297 -71.75 8.38 40.21
N SER A 298 -71.09 9.38 40.78
CA SER A 298 -70.60 10.57 40.08
C SER A 298 -69.44 10.24 39.13
N ILE A 299 -69.35 10.94 37.99
CA ILE A 299 -68.24 10.80 37.04
C ILE A 299 -66.96 11.37 37.67
N ALA A 300 -65.96 10.51 37.88
CA ALA A 300 -64.66 10.87 38.43
C ALA A 300 -63.67 11.33 37.36
N HIS A 301 -63.67 10.66 36.20
CA HIS A 301 -62.76 10.95 35.10
C HIS A 301 -63.36 10.51 33.76
N LEU A 302 -63.19 11.34 32.73
CA LEU A 302 -63.67 11.10 31.37
C LEU A 302 -62.49 11.24 30.40
N GLY A 303 -62.19 10.19 29.64
CA GLY A 303 -61.09 10.15 28.67
C GLY A 303 -59.90 9.27 29.11
N PRO A 304 -58.84 9.21 28.27
CA PRO A 304 -57.59 8.53 28.60
C PRO A 304 -56.86 9.23 29.75
N ILE A 305 -56.31 8.42 30.64
CA ILE A 305 -55.61 8.87 31.85
C ILE A 305 -54.23 9.42 31.49
N SER A 306 -53.58 8.78 30.51
CA SER A 306 -52.29 9.17 29.98
C SER A 306 -52.17 8.69 28.53
N GLN A 307 -51.13 9.13 27.83
CA GLN A 307 -50.79 8.58 26.51
C GLN A 307 -49.30 8.22 26.53
N THR A 308 -48.99 6.98 26.16
CA THR A 308 -47.62 6.62 25.84
C THR A 308 -47.26 7.28 24.51
N LYS A 309 -46.41 8.30 24.56
CA LYS A 309 -45.92 8.97 23.35
C LYS A 309 -44.88 8.10 22.65
N PRO A 310 -44.81 8.13 21.30
CA PRO A 310 -43.72 7.50 20.60
C PRO A 310 -42.38 8.12 21.04
N PRO A 311 -41.27 7.36 20.98
CA PRO A 311 -39.96 7.92 21.27
C PRO A 311 -39.62 9.00 20.24
N GLU A 312 -39.48 10.24 20.72
CA GLU A 312 -39.05 11.36 19.89
C GLU A 312 -37.53 11.45 19.88
N LEU A 313 -36.97 11.95 18.77
CA LEU A 313 -35.55 12.25 18.69
C LEU A 313 -35.24 13.38 19.67
N GLY A 314 -34.53 13.06 20.75
CA GLY A 314 -34.14 14.06 21.74
C GLY A 314 -33.35 15.20 21.10
N SER A 315 -33.60 16.44 21.50
CA SER A 315 -32.93 17.63 20.94
C SER A 315 -31.39 17.56 21.03
N GLY A 316 -30.86 16.89 22.06
CA GLY A 316 -29.43 16.61 22.19
C GLY A 316 -28.87 15.65 21.15
N LEU A 317 -29.64 14.62 20.75
CA LEU A 317 -29.26 13.71 19.67
C LEU A 317 -29.32 14.39 18.31
N ALA A 318 -30.31 15.26 18.07
CA ALA A 318 -30.40 16.04 16.84
C ALA A 318 -29.22 17.02 16.69
N ALA A 319 -28.82 17.70 17.77
CA ALA A 319 -27.65 18.56 17.78
C ALA A 319 -26.34 17.78 17.61
N ALA A 320 -26.23 16.59 18.22
CA ALA A 320 -25.10 15.70 18.01
C ALA A 320 -25.00 15.24 16.55
N GLY A 321 -26.11 14.88 15.91
CA GLY A 321 -26.15 14.52 14.49
C GLY A 321 -25.62 15.65 13.59
N GLN A 322 -26.05 16.90 13.83
CA GLN A 322 -25.53 18.06 13.09
C GLN A 322 -24.02 18.27 13.29
N LEU A 323 -23.52 18.10 14.52
CA LEU A 323 -22.09 18.19 14.80
C LEU A 323 -21.30 17.09 14.07
N LEU A 324 -21.83 15.87 14.02
CA LEU A 324 -21.19 14.76 13.32
C LEU A 324 -21.13 14.98 11.82
N ASP A 325 -22.23 15.44 11.21
CA ASP A 325 -22.25 15.76 9.79
C ASP A 325 -21.28 16.90 9.48
N SER A 326 -21.17 17.91 10.36
CA SER A 326 -20.16 18.97 10.20
C SER A 326 -18.73 18.44 10.34
N THR A 327 -18.45 17.57 11.31
CA THR A 327 -17.12 16.97 11.52
C THR A 327 -16.74 16.06 10.35
N LEU A 328 -17.69 15.28 9.84
CA LEU A 328 -17.50 14.47 8.64
C LEU A 328 -17.24 15.33 7.41
N THR A 329 -17.94 16.45 7.26
CA THR A 329 -17.73 17.39 6.14
C THR A 329 -16.37 18.09 6.25
N ASP A 330 -15.98 18.51 7.45
CA ASP A 330 -14.69 19.15 7.72
C ASP A 330 -13.52 18.18 7.48
N MET A 331 -13.69 16.90 7.86
CA MET A 331 -12.68 15.85 7.63
C MET A 331 -12.70 15.30 6.20
N ALA A 332 -13.87 15.30 5.55
CA ALA A 332 -14.01 15.08 4.12
C ALA A 332 -13.63 16.33 3.31
N GLY A 333 -13.16 17.39 3.98
CA GLY A 333 -12.74 18.68 3.46
C GLY A 333 -11.53 18.64 2.52
N THR A 334 -11.51 17.69 1.59
CA THR A 334 -11.31 18.01 0.18
C THR A 334 -12.48 18.90 -0.22
N GLY A 335 -12.26 20.22 -0.16
CA GLY A 335 -13.35 21.19 -0.14
C GLY A 335 -14.33 21.01 -1.29
N GLN A 336 -15.61 21.12 -0.93
CA GLN A 336 -16.65 21.47 -1.86
C GLN A 336 -16.25 22.81 -2.48
N SER A 337 -15.60 22.76 -3.64
CA SER A 337 -15.24 23.95 -4.41
C SER A 337 -16.52 24.50 -5.00
N THR A 338 -17.35 25.14 -4.16
CA THR A 338 -18.34 26.07 -4.65
C THR A 338 -17.55 27.28 -5.10
N LEU A 339 -17.02 27.21 -6.32
CA LEU A 339 -16.47 28.34 -7.04
C LEU A 339 -17.49 29.47 -7.00
N PRO A 340 -17.27 30.56 -6.25
CA PRO A 340 -18.07 31.75 -6.44
C PRO A 340 -17.70 32.26 -7.83
N SER A 341 -18.70 32.37 -8.72
CA SER A 341 -18.54 32.74 -10.14
C SER A 341 -17.83 34.09 -10.39
N ASN A 342 -17.46 34.82 -9.34
CA ASN A 342 -16.98 36.19 -9.35
C ASN A 342 -15.61 36.44 -8.71
N VAL A 343 -14.81 35.42 -8.34
CA VAL A 343 -13.47 35.64 -7.77
C VAL A 343 -12.37 35.61 -8.83
N ALA A 344 -11.38 36.49 -8.67
CA ALA A 344 -10.21 36.60 -9.53
C ALA A 344 -9.43 35.27 -9.60
N ALA A 345 -8.85 34.96 -10.76
CA ALA A 345 -8.12 33.71 -11.03
C ALA A 345 -7.00 33.42 -10.01
N ASP A 346 -6.41 34.45 -9.40
CA ASP A 346 -5.41 34.30 -8.32
C ASP A 346 -6.02 33.81 -6.99
N ALA A 347 -7.23 34.24 -6.65
CA ALA A 347 -7.93 33.73 -5.47
C ALA A 347 -8.35 32.27 -5.67
N VAL A 348 -8.69 31.88 -6.90
CA VAL A 348 -8.98 30.49 -7.27
C VAL A 348 -7.73 29.61 -7.16
N ARG A 349 -6.58 30.09 -7.63
CA ARG A 349 -5.30 29.39 -7.48
C ARG A 349 -4.90 29.23 -6.01
N GLN A 350 -5.05 30.27 -5.20
CA GLN A 350 -4.70 30.23 -3.77
C GLN A 350 -5.61 29.29 -2.94
N ILE A 351 -6.89 29.16 -3.33
CA ILE A 351 -7.81 28.19 -2.70
C ILE A 351 -7.43 26.75 -3.08
N ASN A 352 -7.03 26.50 -4.32
CA ASN A 352 -6.54 25.18 -4.76
C ASN A 352 -5.20 24.82 -4.10
N GLU A 353 -4.26 25.78 -3.98
CA GLU A 353 -2.97 25.57 -3.30
C GLU A 353 -3.15 25.17 -1.81
N ARG A 354 -4.11 25.79 -1.11
CA ARG A 354 -4.44 25.42 0.28
C ARG A 354 -5.08 24.03 0.41
N GLN A 355 -5.81 23.56 -0.61
CA GLN A 355 -6.35 22.20 -0.62
C GLN A 355 -5.23 21.18 -0.82
N ASP A 356 -4.29 21.47 -1.73
CA ASP A 356 -3.14 20.61 -2.01
C ASP A 356 -2.18 20.48 -0.80
N ASP A 357 -2.09 21.51 0.06
CA ASP A 357 -1.28 21.47 1.28
C ASP A 357 -1.66 20.33 2.25
N THR A 358 -2.94 19.91 2.28
CA THR A 358 -3.40 18.87 3.22
C THR A 358 -2.84 17.48 2.91
N PHE A 359 -2.66 17.16 1.63
CA PHE A 359 -2.09 15.89 1.16
C PHE A 359 -0.63 16.00 0.74
N GLN A 360 -0.02 17.19 0.89
CA GLN A 360 1.38 17.43 0.57
C GLN A 360 2.36 16.41 1.19
N PRO A 361 2.22 15.98 2.47
CA PRO A 361 3.11 14.98 3.03
C PRO A 361 3.06 13.65 2.26
N LEU A 362 1.89 13.26 1.76
CA LEU A 362 1.71 12.01 1.02
C LEU A 362 2.39 12.09 -0.35
N MET A 363 2.21 13.21 -1.05
CA MET A 363 2.86 13.45 -2.34
C MET A 363 4.39 13.48 -2.20
N GLN A 364 4.92 14.17 -1.17
CA GLN A 364 6.36 14.17 -0.88
C GLN A 364 6.91 12.76 -0.62
N ASN A 365 6.12 11.90 0.01
CA ASN A 365 6.52 10.52 0.29
C ASN A 365 6.56 9.66 -0.97
N SER A 366 5.59 9.83 -1.87
CA SER A 366 5.58 9.19 -3.19
C SER A 366 6.81 9.61 -4.01
N MET A 367 7.13 10.91 -4.04
CA MET A 367 8.35 11.41 -4.70
C MET A 367 9.64 10.82 -4.11
N GLN A 368 9.71 10.65 -2.79
CA GLN A 368 10.85 10.00 -2.12
C GLN A 368 10.97 8.51 -2.51
N ALA A 369 9.85 7.79 -2.63
CA ALA A 369 9.85 6.40 -3.06
C ALA A 369 10.31 6.25 -4.52
N ILE A 370 9.84 7.13 -5.43
CA ILE A 370 10.29 7.17 -6.82
C ILE A 370 11.80 7.45 -6.91
N LYS A 371 12.29 8.44 -6.14
CA LYS A 371 13.73 8.73 -6.09
C LYS A 371 14.54 7.50 -5.66
N ALA A 372 14.10 6.81 -4.61
CA ALA A 372 14.74 5.58 -4.14
C ALA A 372 14.73 4.49 -5.22
N CYS A 373 13.63 4.39 -5.99
CA CYS A 373 13.55 3.47 -7.12
C CYS A 373 14.58 3.81 -8.20
N CYS A 374 14.69 5.08 -8.60
CA CYS A 374 15.66 5.51 -9.60
C CYS A 374 17.10 5.22 -9.16
N GLU A 375 17.45 5.39 -7.89
CA GLU A 375 18.78 5.04 -7.37
C GLU A 375 19.10 3.54 -7.54
N VAL A 376 18.12 2.66 -7.29
CA VAL A 376 18.29 1.20 -7.49
C VAL A 376 18.30 0.82 -8.96
N TRP A 377 17.49 1.49 -9.78
CA TRP A 377 17.43 1.26 -11.21
C TRP A 377 18.75 1.63 -11.89
N ILE A 378 19.39 2.76 -11.54
CA ILE A 378 20.67 3.19 -12.13
C ILE A 378 21.75 2.11 -11.92
N ASP A 379 21.82 1.55 -10.71
CA ASP A 379 22.81 0.50 -10.39
C ASP A 379 22.62 -0.76 -11.24
N ALA A 380 21.37 -1.15 -11.52
CA ALA A 380 21.07 -2.32 -12.34
C ALA A 380 21.18 -2.03 -13.84
N ALA A 381 20.75 -0.86 -14.29
CA ALA A 381 20.86 -0.39 -15.66
C ALA A 381 22.33 -0.38 -16.12
N GLN A 382 23.26 0.05 -15.25
CA GLN A 382 24.69 0.02 -15.54
C GLN A 382 25.20 -1.40 -15.89
N LEU A 383 24.64 -2.43 -15.26
CA LEU A 383 25.08 -3.81 -15.46
C LEU A 383 24.36 -4.49 -16.64
N LEU A 384 23.08 -4.20 -16.85
CA LEU A 384 22.27 -4.85 -17.89
C LEU A 384 22.40 -4.18 -19.26
N TYR A 385 22.38 -2.84 -19.30
CA TYR A 385 22.30 -2.07 -20.55
C TYR A 385 23.65 -1.60 -21.08
N PHE A 386 24.62 -1.34 -20.20
CA PHE A 386 25.92 -0.76 -20.59
C PHE A 386 27.08 -1.77 -20.57
N SER A 387 26.81 -3.05 -20.32
CA SER A 387 27.84 -4.11 -20.34
C SER A 387 28.22 -4.52 -21.75
N ASN A 388 27.26 -4.54 -22.69
CA ASN A 388 27.44 -4.90 -24.09
C ASN A 388 26.73 -3.86 -24.98
N ALA A 389 27.27 -3.58 -26.17
CA ALA A 389 26.66 -2.65 -27.12
C ALA A 389 25.33 -3.23 -27.64
N LYS A 390 24.22 -2.55 -27.36
CA LYS A 390 22.86 -2.98 -27.71
C LYS A 390 22.03 -1.82 -28.22
N SER A 391 21.17 -2.09 -29.21
CA SER A 391 20.13 -1.15 -29.64
C SER A 391 19.00 -1.14 -28.61
N ILE A 392 18.90 -0.05 -27.84
CA ILE A 392 17.92 0.10 -26.78
C ILE A 392 16.82 1.05 -27.26
N ARG A 393 15.56 0.65 -27.07
CA ARG A 393 14.42 1.55 -27.26
C ARG A 393 14.36 2.56 -26.11
N VAL A 394 14.11 3.82 -26.44
CA VAL A 394 13.99 4.94 -25.49
C VAL A 394 12.74 5.75 -25.82
N ILE A 395 12.18 6.39 -24.79
CA ILE A 395 10.99 7.25 -24.93
C ILE A 395 11.38 8.67 -24.54
N ALA A 396 11.30 9.59 -25.50
CA ALA A 396 11.55 11.01 -25.27
C ALA A 396 10.40 11.67 -24.48
N SER A 397 10.61 12.90 -24.01
CA SER A 397 9.61 13.63 -23.20
C SER A 397 8.31 13.92 -23.95
N ASP A 398 8.33 13.88 -25.28
CA ASP A 398 7.17 14.06 -26.17
C ASP A 398 6.38 12.76 -26.42
N GLY A 399 6.83 11.62 -25.86
CA GLY A 399 6.23 10.30 -26.08
C GLY A 399 6.64 9.64 -27.39
N SER A 400 7.56 10.23 -28.16
CA SER A 400 8.11 9.60 -29.35
C SER A 400 9.08 8.47 -28.98
N HIS A 401 9.06 7.39 -29.76
CA HIS A 401 9.98 6.28 -29.61
C HIS A 401 11.23 6.51 -30.47
N SER A 402 12.41 6.43 -29.85
CA SER A 402 13.69 6.39 -30.55
C SER A 402 14.42 5.09 -30.21
N GLN A 403 15.28 4.63 -31.13
CA GLN A 403 16.24 3.56 -30.87
C GLN A 403 17.62 4.19 -30.78
N VAL A 404 18.34 3.90 -29.69
CA VAL A 404 19.71 4.38 -29.47
C VAL A 404 20.59 3.17 -29.23
N THR A 405 21.70 3.05 -29.95
CA THR A 405 22.72 2.03 -29.67
C THR A 405 23.57 2.48 -28.49
N THR A 406 23.60 1.67 -27.44
CA THR A 406 24.51 1.87 -26.32
C THR A 406 25.97 1.65 -26.74
N LEU A 407 26.89 2.47 -26.22
CA LEU A 407 28.34 2.45 -26.49
C LEU A 407 28.78 2.90 -27.89
N GLU A 408 27.99 3.69 -28.62
CA GLU A 408 28.43 4.26 -29.92
C GLU A 408 29.44 5.42 -29.82
N TYR A 409 29.73 5.92 -28.61
CA TYR A 409 30.77 6.92 -28.37
C TYR A 409 31.93 6.32 -27.57
N GLY A 410 32.93 5.83 -28.31
CA GLY A 410 34.30 5.61 -27.86
C GLY A 410 35.22 6.69 -28.40
#